data_AF-A0A1Z8QKM3-F1
#
_entry.id   AF-A0A1Z8QKM3-F1
#
_cell.length_a   1.000
_cell.length_b   1.000
_cell.length_c   1.000
_cell.angle_alpha   90.00
_cell.angle_beta   90.00
_cell.angle_gamma   90.00
#
_symmetry.space_group_name_H-M   'P 1'
#
loop_
_entity.id
_entity.type
_entity.pdbx_description
1 polymer ?
#
loop_
_entity_poly.entity_id
_entity_poly.type
_entity_poly.pdbx_seq_one_letter_code
_entity_poly.pdbx_strand_id
1 'polypeptide(L)' 'MSDGSISGLTDEEAQEFHTFYMQGLVGFTAIAVIAHILVWAWRPWFY' A
#
# COMPACT_ATOMS: atom_id res chain seq x y z
N MET A 1 -4.64 3.46 -29.23
CA MET A 1 -3.91 2.20 -29.45
C MET A 1 -2.89 2.13 -28.33
N SER A 2 -2.98 1.11 -27.48
CA SER A 2 -2.17 0.96 -26.26
C SER A 2 -0.72 0.67 -26.62
N ASP A 3 0.09 1.73 -26.67
CA ASP A 3 1.50 1.65 -27.07
C ASP A 3 2.35 1.28 -25.84
N GLY A 4 2.50 -0.02 -25.56
CA GLY A 4 3.63 -0.54 -24.76
C GLY A 4 3.38 -1.06 -23.34
N SER A 5 2.15 -1.13 -22.81
CA SER A 5 1.93 -1.68 -21.45
C SER A 5 1.81 -3.21 -21.44
N ILE A 6 2.65 -3.90 -20.64
CA ILE A 6 2.61 -5.36 -20.44
C ILE A 6 1.27 -5.84 -19.88
N SER A 7 0.59 -4.98 -19.13
CA SER A 7 -0.71 -5.25 -18.53
C SER A 7 -1.89 -5.04 -19.48
N GLY A 8 -1.68 -4.40 -20.64
CA GLY A 8 -2.74 -4.05 -21.60
C GLY A 8 -3.69 -2.93 -21.12
N LEU A 9 -3.44 -2.35 -19.94
CA LEU A 9 -4.19 -1.21 -19.42
C LEU A 9 -3.78 0.07 -20.13
N THR A 10 -4.76 0.95 -20.34
CA THR A 10 -4.51 2.36 -20.66
C THR A 10 -3.96 3.09 -19.43
N ASP A 11 -3.28 4.21 -19.66
CA ASP A 11 -2.73 5.02 -18.57
C ASP A 11 -3.82 5.51 -17.60
N GLU A 12 -5.02 5.80 -18.11
CA GLU A 12 -6.17 6.23 -17.33
C GLU A 12 -6.66 5.12 -16.38
N GLU A 13 -6.86 3.90 -16.89
CA GLU A 13 -7.28 2.75 -16.09
C GLU A 13 -6.23 2.38 -15.01
N ALA A 14 -4.94 2.50 -15.33
CA ALA A 14 -3.87 2.26 -14.38
C ALA A 14 -3.88 3.30 -13.24
N GLN A 15 -4.17 4.56 -13.55
CA GLN A 15 -4.23 5.66 -12.58
C GLN A 15 -5.44 5.51 -11.63
N GLU A 16 -6.59 5.09 -12.14
CA GLU A 16 -7.78 4.82 -11.33
C GLU A 16 -7.52 3.70 -10.32
N PHE A 17 -6.98 2.57 -10.78
CA PHE A 17 -6.59 1.47 -9.89
C PHE A 17 -5.58 1.94 -8.83
N HIS A 18 -4.54 2.66 -9.25
CA HIS A 18 -3.50 3.14 -8.36
C HIS A 18 -4.07 4.02 -7.23
N THR A 19 -5.04 4.87 -7.54
CA THR A 19 -5.68 5.76 -6.56
C THR A 19 -6.35 4.96 -5.43
N PHE A 20 -7.19 3.98 -5.77
CA PHE A 20 -7.86 3.13 -4.77
C PHE A 20 -6.88 2.23 -4.02
N TYR A 21 -5.89 1.68 -4.73
CA TYR A 21 -4.85 0.86 -4.13
C TYR A 21 -4.06 1.64 -3.08
N MET A 22 -3.63 2.87 -3.40
CA MET A 22 -2.87 3.72 -2.49
C MET A 22 -3.69 4.12 -1.26
N GLN A 23 -4.99 4.39 -1.42
CA GLN A 23 -5.88 4.66 -0.28
C GLN A 23 -5.90 3.48 0.71
N GLY A 24 -6.07 2.26 0.20
CA GLY A 24 -6.08 1.04 1.03
C GLY A 24 -4.72 0.73 1.64
N LEU A 25 -3.65 0.85 0.86
CA LEU A 25 -2.27 0.62 1.29
C LEU A 25 -1.90 1.55 2.45
N VAL A 26 -2.17 2.86 2.33
CA VAL A 26 -1.88 3.83 3.38
C VAL A 26 -2.66 3.53 4.66
N GLY A 27 -3.95 3.20 4.55
CA GLY A 27 -4.77 2.84 5.70
C GLY A 27 -4.24 1.60 6.43
N PHE A 28 -3.92 0.54 5.68
CA PHE A 28 -3.33 -0.68 6.23
C PHE A 28 -1.97 -0.43 6.88
N THR A 29 -1.07 0.28 6.21
CA THR A 29 0.27 0.58 6.72
C THR A 29 0.21 1.43 7.99
N ALA A 30 -0.67 2.42 8.07
CA ALA A 30 -0.85 3.23 9.26
C ALA A 30 -1.26 2.37 10.47
N ILE A 31 -2.24 1.48 10.30
CA ILE A 31 -2.69 0.55 11.34
C ILE A 31 -1.56 -0.40 11.72
N ALA A 32 -0.85 -0.96 10.73
CA ALA A 32 0.26 -1.87 10.96
C ALA A 32 1.37 -1.21 11.79
N VAL A 33 1.76 0.03 11.47
CA VAL A 33 2.78 0.78 12.22
C VAL A 33 2.35 0.96 13.68
N ILE A 34 1.10 1.35 13.93
CA ILE A 34 0.57 1.50 15.30
C ILE A 34 0.65 0.16 16.04
N ALA A 35 0.23 -0.93 15.42
CA ALA A 35 0.28 -2.27 16.02
C ALA A 35 1.72 -2.68 16.38
N HIS A 36 2.70 -2.41 15.51
CA HIS A 36 4.10 -2.73 15.77
C HIS A 36 4.68 -1.89 16.91
N ILE A 37 4.32 -0.60 17.00
CA ILE A 37 4.71 0.27 18.13
C ILE A 37 4.15 -0.26 19.44
N LEU A 38 2.86 -0.64 19.47
CA LEU A 38 2.21 -1.19 20.67
C LEU A 38 2.86 -2.50 21.11
N VAL A 39 3.13 -3.40 20.18
CA VAL A 39 3.84 -4.66 20.47
C VAL A 39 5.25 -4.38 20.99
N TRP A 40 5.98 -3.43 20.40
CA TRP A 40 7.30 -3.03 20.87
C TRP A 40 7.25 -2.50 22.31
N ALA A 41 6.28 -1.65 22.63
CA ALA A 41 6.12 -1.11 23.97
C ALA A 41 5.84 -2.20 25.03
N TRP A 42 5.11 -3.27 24.66
CA TRP A 42 4.79 -4.36 25.58
C TRP A 42 5.91 -5.42 25.71
N ARG A 43 6.40 -5.94 24.58
CA ARG A 43 7.44 -6.97 24.53
C ARG A 43 8.41 -6.61 23.43
N PRO A 44 9.46 -5.88 23.76
CA PRO A 44 10.34 -5.43 22.74
C PRO A 44 11.23 -6.57 22.21
N TRP A 45 11.60 -6.39 20.96
CA TRP A 45 12.18 -7.37 20.05
C TRP A 45 13.71 -7.35 20.10
N PHE A 46 14.30 -6.18 20.33
CA PHE A 46 15.74 -5.91 20.23
C PHE A 46 16.35 -5.50 21.57
N TYR A 47 16.11 -6.32 22.61
CA TYR A 47 16.79 -6.22 23.91
C TYR A 47 17.41 -7.57 24.25
#